data_AF-A0A7X7AQ22-F1
#
_entry.id   AF-A0A7X7AQ22-F1
#
_cell.length_a   1.000
_cell.length_b   1.000
_cell.length_c   1.000
_cell.angle_alpha   90.00
_cell.angle_beta   90.00
_cell.angle_gamma   90.00
#
_symmetry.space_group_name_H-M   'P 1'
#
loop_
_entity.id
_entity.type
_entity.pdbx_description
1 polymer ?
#
loop_
_entity_poly.entity_id
_entity_poly.type
_entity_poly.pdbx_seq_one_letter_code
_entity_poly.pdbx_strand_id
1 'polypeptide(L)'
;MKKVKFFSGSYRQKKLRVIALWGIIVLVLAFLLFFLLRKTLEPFDYQAAYDKALEQSDFEEIISIHAQAQKIIADERESEDNSAELADAILIRNKIEIQLSTFAQSLIESVLTGNSLSSEEVDKLSLSMSIVGDDSLQVIEDVLKDYVLGVISEAEYIHFLETLYPVPEFKRFLSEQVNEFVLIRDFKTALEPAYQLLQQGEYSSSADAFESLGDSEYSRIRSLDHILKDLRMEALENLYLLRMPEIQRLIDQGRLYDASLIIKSIDFYFPDRDELIQAKKLTDKLVPSKLIYWSDPIEAISVKPIIADSERAFDNDIFADRANEDLLTAAEFRLLLEALYENDYVLINGNEIVDEAGSFRRVLIPSGKKPLLIFLDDFYFTPQRVESGICSRLDLDEDSNVLGVIQDRQGAESLQSNSTAIDILENFLQEYPDFTFNGAKAVIVLSGADGLFGYPLNSEHLVRMRDQAQSIGLSFYLNSVNDLEANRDKLREIFASLENKQWVFASQSYNRISVPDHSLSSLSWDTERMQEEIGEFISKLRIYAFAFGNHVEANPLLSAYLANSGFALQSGSGTPYAYTIQKQGYVYIDRQQITADKLRNPQANSLSNFVNGKQIITDNKRPY
;
A
#
# COMPACT_ATOMS: atom_id res chain seq x y z
N MET A 1 -35.14 -129.69 49.02
CA MET A 1 -35.21 -128.37 49.69
C MET A 1 -33.90 -127.63 49.51
N LYS A 2 -33.88 -126.48 48.82
CA LYS A 2 -32.94 -125.35 49.08
C LYS A 2 -33.30 -124.13 48.22
N LYS A 3 -33.61 -123.02 48.90
CA LYS A 3 -33.79 -121.67 48.36
C LYS A 3 -32.46 -121.16 47.78
N VAL A 4 -32.50 -120.40 46.69
CA VAL A 4 -31.41 -119.50 46.28
C VAL A 4 -31.98 -118.11 45.98
N LYS A 5 -31.45 -117.10 46.68
CA LYS A 5 -31.71 -115.66 46.50
C LYS A 5 -30.72 -115.10 45.46
N PHE A 6 -31.19 -114.22 44.58
CA PHE A 6 -30.34 -113.38 43.73
C PHE A 6 -30.20 -111.97 44.34
N PHE A 7 -28.95 -111.49 44.42
CA PHE A 7 -28.57 -110.11 44.76
C PHE A 7 -28.14 -109.40 43.46
N SER A 8 -28.78 -108.29 43.09
CA SER A 8 -28.31 -107.39 42.03
C SER A 8 -28.51 -105.93 42.43
N GLY A 9 -27.48 -105.30 43.03
CA GLY A 9 -27.55 -103.91 43.48
C GLY A 9 -26.25 -103.10 43.48
N SER A 10 -25.07 -103.70 43.26
CA SER A 10 -23.79 -103.00 43.50
C SER A 10 -23.04 -102.52 42.24
N TYR A 11 -23.33 -103.07 41.05
CA TYR A 11 -22.50 -102.78 39.86
C TYR A 11 -22.88 -101.48 39.12
N ARG A 12 -24.14 -101.04 39.20
CA ARG A 12 -24.64 -99.85 38.48
C ARG A 12 -24.18 -98.53 39.13
N GLN A 13 -24.00 -98.48 40.45
CA GLN A 13 -23.56 -97.28 41.16
C GLN A 13 -22.07 -96.93 40.96
N LYS A 14 -21.19 -97.93 40.79
CA LYS A 14 -19.75 -97.66 40.56
C LYS A 14 -19.48 -97.07 39.16
N LYS A 15 -20.21 -97.51 38.12
CA LYS A 15 -20.03 -96.98 36.76
C LYS A 15 -20.51 -95.53 36.62
N LEU A 16 -21.61 -95.17 37.29
CA LEU A 16 -22.13 -93.80 37.33
C LEU A 16 -21.18 -92.82 38.04
N ARG A 17 -20.48 -93.24 39.10
CA ARG A 17 -19.50 -92.38 39.79
C ARG A 17 -18.26 -92.08 38.96
N VAL A 18 -17.77 -93.04 38.16
CA VAL A 18 -16.61 -92.83 37.29
C VAL A 18 -16.95 -91.90 36.11
N ILE A 19 -18.16 -92.04 35.52
CA ILE A 19 -18.62 -91.15 34.45
C ILE A 19 -18.84 -89.73 34.99
N ALA A 20 -19.39 -89.58 36.19
CA ALA A 20 -19.54 -88.26 36.83
C ALA A 20 -18.19 -87.59 37.12
N LEU A 21 -17.17 -88.35 37.56
CA LEU A 21 -15.83 -87.81 37.80
C LEU A 21 -15.16 -87.31 36.51
N TRP A 22 -15.27 -88.08 35.42
CA TRP A 22 -14.76 -87.65 34.11
C TRP A 22 -15.53 -86.46 33.54
N GLY A 23 -16.85 -86.40 33.75
CA GLY A 23 -17.67 -85.25 33.36
C GLY A 23 -17.25 -83.96 34.08
N ILE A 24 -16.92 -84.04 35.37
CA ILE A 24 -16.40 -82.89 36.14
C ILE A 24 -15.03 -82.47 35.63
N ILE A 25 -14.12 -83.41 35.34
CA ILE A 25 -12.78 -83.08 34.82
C ILE A 25 -12.87 -82.40 33.45
N VAL A 26 -13.73 -82.88 32.55
CA VAL A 26 -13.96 -82.25 31.24
C VAL A 26 -14.59 -80.86 31.38
N LEU A 27 -15.52 -80.67 32.32
CA LEU A 27 -16.10 -79.35 32.62
C LEU A 27 -15.06 -78.39 33.19
N VAL A 28 -14.18 -78.84 34.08
CA VAL A 28 -13.10 -78.02 34.64
C VAL A 28 -12.08 -77.67 33.55
N LEU A 29 -11.72 -78.61 32.68
CA LEU A 29 -10.85 -78.36 31.53
C LEU A 29 -11.50 -77.41 30.53
N ALA A 30 -12.79 -77.57 30.23
CA ALA A 30 -13.52 -76.66 29.35
C ALA A 30 -13.69 -75.27 29.97
N PHE A 31 -13.86 -75.18 31.29
CA PHE A 31 -13.94 -73.92 32.02
C PHE A 31 -12.58 -73.22 32.09
N LEU A 32 -11.50 -73.98 32.28
CA LEU A 32 -10.12 -73.46 32.18
C LEU A 32 -9.79 -73.03 30.75
N LEU A 33 -10.19 -73.81 29.74
CA LEU A 33 -10.01 -73.47 28.33
C LEU A 33 -10.84 -72.24 27.97
N PHE A 34 -12.06 -72.12 28.48
CA PHE A 34 -12.92 -70.95 28.31
C PHE A 34 -12.34 -69.71 28.99
N PHE A 35 -11.75 -69.85 30.19
CA PHE A 35 -11.06 -68.73 30.85
C PHE A 35 -9.77 -68.34 30.13
N LEU A 36 -9.02 -69.31 29.61
CA LEU A 36 -7.84 -69.09 28.78
C LEU A 36 -8.21 -68.39 27.46
N LEU A 37 -9.24 -68.87 26.77
CA LEU A 37 -9.76 -68.29 25.52
C LEU A 37 -10.40 -66.92 25.74
N ARG A 38 -11.12 -66.71 26.85
CA ARG A 38 -11.70 -65.41 27.20
C ARG A 38 -10.63 -64.38 27.52
N LYS A 39 -9.55 -64.77 28.19
CA LYS A 39 -8.40 -63.89 28.46
C LYS A 39 -7.64 -63.51 27.18
N THR A 40 -7.81 -64.27 26.10
CA THR A 40 -7.25 -63.94 24.77
C THR A 40 -8.23 -63.18 23.85
N LEU A 41 -9.44 -62.83 24.31
CA LEU A 41 -10.51 -62.19 23.51
C LEU A 41 -11.00 -60.84 24.05
N GLU A 42 -10.44 -60.32 25.15
CA GLU A 42 -10.72 -58.93 25.56
C GLU A 42 -9.86 -57.97 24.70
N PRO A 43 -10.46 -56.96 24.03
CA PRO A 43 -9.70 -55.98 23.26
C PRO A 43 -8.72 -55.27 24.20
N PHE A 44 -7.49 -55.07 23.74
CA PHE A 44 -6.45 -54.42 24.53
C PHE A 44 -6.87 -52.96 24.76
N ASP A 45 -7.13 -52.58 26.01
CA ASP A 45 -7.51 -51.22 26.38
C ASP A 45 -6.27 -50.31 26.37
N TYR A 46 -5.99 -49.77 25.18
CA TYR A 46 -4.88 -48.86 24.92
C TYR A 46 -4.88 -47.65 25.85
N GLN A 47 -6.06 -47.13 26.18
CA GLN A 47 -6.21 -45.94 27.02
C GLN A 47 -5.87 -46.26 28.48
N ALA A 48 -6.38 -47.37 29.03
CA ALA A 48 -6.05 -47.79 30.39
C ALA A 48 -4.58 -48.21 30.54
N ALA A 49 -4.01 -48.87 29.53
CA ALA A 49 -2.59 -49.24 29.52
C ALA A 49 -1.69 -47.99 29.50
N TYR A 50 -2.03 -47.00 28.66
CA TYR A 50 -1.31 -45.75 28.57
C TYR A 50 -1.44 -44.89 29.83
N ASP A 51 -2.64 -44.75 30.40
CA ASP A 51 -2.83 -43.96 31.62
C ASP A 51 -2.05 -44.58 32.80
N LYS A 52 -2.00 -45.92 32.87
CA LYS A 52 -1.18 -46.64 33.86
C LYS A 52 0.32 -46.43 33.63
N ALA A 53 0.78 -46.51 32.39
CA ALA A 53 2.19 -46.26 32.05
C ALA A 53 2.60 -44.82 32.39
N LEU A 54 1.71 -43.86 32.15
CA LEU A 54 1.89 -42.45 32.49
C LEU A 54 1.95 -42.22 34.01
N GLU A 55 1.07 -42.84 34.80
CA GLU A 55 1.11 -42.78 36.28
C GLU A 55 2.39 -43.38 36.87
N GLN A 56 2.95 -44.39 36.19
CA GLN A 56 4.17 -45.09 36.63
C GLN A 56 5.45 -44.45 36.09
N SER A 57 5.34 -43.40 35.27
CA SER A 57 6.45 -42.81 34.52
C SER A 57 7.22 -43.85 33.67
N ASP A 58 6.52 -44.89 33.22
CA ASP A 58 7.07 -46.02 32.47
C ASP A 58 7.13 -45.70 30.97
N PHE A 59 8.21 -45.01 30.60
CA PHE A 59 8.42 -44.49 29.24
C PHE A 59 8.61 -45.59 28.19
N GLU A 60 9.21 -46.73 28.58
CA GLU A 60 9.37 -47.89 27.70
C GLU A 60 7.99 -48.50 27.37
N GLU A 61 7.08 -48.56 28.36
CA GLU A 61 5.74 -49.04 28.13
C GLU A 61 4.92 -48.09 27.24
N ILE A 62 5.07 -46.77 27.38
CA ILE A 62 4.44 -45.77 26.49
C ILE A 62 4.83 -46.02 25.02
N ILE A 63 6.09 -46.36 24.77
CA ILE A 63 6.64 -46.61 23.42
C ILE A 63 6.20 -47.98 22.90
N SER A 64 6.13 -48.99 23.77
CA SER A 64 5.56 -50.29 23.45
C SER A 64 4.11 -50.15 23.01
N ILE A 65 3.31 -49.35 23.72
CA ILE A 65 1.92 -49.04 23.39
C ILE A 65 1.83 -48.33 22.04
N HIS A 66 2.70 -47.34 21.79
CA HIS A 66 2.80 -46.66 20.49
C HIS A 66 3.10 -47.65 19.35
N ALA A 67 4.10 -48.52 19.50
CA ALA A 67 4.47 -49.50 18.48
C ALA A 67 3.36 -50.52 18.20
N GLN A 68 2.60 -50.91 19.22
CA GLN A 68 1.44 -51.78 19.07
C GLN A 68 0.31 -51.07 18.31
N ALA A 69 0.01 -49.81 18.65
CA ALA A 69 -0.98 -49.01 17.93
C ALA A 69 -0.57 -48.80 16.47
N GLN A 70 0.71 -48.51 16.19
CA GLN A 70 1.27 -48.38 14.85
C GLN A 70 1.06 -49.65 14.02
N LYS A 71 1.25 -50.82 14.64
CA LYS A 71 1.11 -52.12 13.97
C LYS A 71 -0.34 -52.40 13.57
N ILE A 72 -1.31 -52.10 14.44
CA ILE A 72 -2.73 -52.24 14.12
C ILE A 72 -3.11 -51.33 12.95
N ILE A 73 -2.68 -50.07 12.98
CA ILE A 73 -2.93 -49.11 11.90
C ILE A 73 -2.34 -49.59 10.56
N ALA A 74 -1.20 -50.29 10.59
CA ALA A 74 -0.56 -50.83 9.40
C ALA A 74 -1.23 -52.13 8.90
N ASP A 75 -1.62 -53.04 9.81
CA ASP A 75 -2.19 -54.36 9.50
C ASP A 75 -3.67 -54.24 9.03
N GLU A 76 -4.45 -53.28 9.52
CA GLU A 76 -5.89 -53.14 9.20
C GLU A 76 -6.19 -52.31 7.93
N ARG A 77 -5.17 -51.84 7.20
CA ARG A 77 -5.36 -51.30 5.84
C ARG A 77 -5.84 -52.36 4.83
N GLU A 78 -5.88 -53.64 5.20
CA GLU A 78 -6.27 -54.76 4.32
C GLU A 78 -7.59 -55.49 4.69
N SER A 79 -8.34 -55.12 5.74
CA SER A 79 -9.64 -55.77 6.05
C SER A 79 -10.69 -54.86 6.70
N GLU A 80 -11.91 -54.83 6.14
CA GLU A 80 -13.03 -53.94 6.53
C GLU A 80 -13.73 -54.26 7.88
N ASP A 81 -13.23 -55.19 8.70
CA ASP A 81 -14.02 -55.79 9.80
C ASP A 81 -13.75 -55.23 11.23
N ASN A 82 -12.91 -54.18 11.42
CA ASN A 82 -12.50 -53.73 12.77
C ASN A 82 -12.41 -52.19 12.99
N SER A 83 -13.51 -51.45 12.78
CA SER A 83 -13.48 -49.97 12.80
C SER A 83 -13.23 -49.30 14.16
N ALA A 84 -13.49 -49.98 15.29
CA ALA A 84 -13.37 -49.38 16.63
C ALA A 84 -11.95 -49.48 17.19
N GLU A 85 -11.30 -50.64 17.01
CA GLU A 85 -9.93 -50.88 17.46
C GLU A 85 -8.93 -50.00 16.69
N LEU A 86 -9.15 -49.81 15.37
CA LEU A 86 -8.41 -48.84 14.56
C LEU A 86 -8.55 -47.39 15.07
N ALA A 87 -9.76 -46.98 15.44
CA ALA A 87 -10.02 -45.63 15.92
C ALA A 87 -9.32 -45.36 17.25
N ASP A 88 -9.37 -46.32 18.18
CA ASP A 88 -8.70 -46.25 19.47
C ASP A 88 -7.17 -46.24 19.31
N ALA A 89 -6.63 -47.05 18.37
CA ALA A 89 -5.21 -47.07 18.03
C ALA A 89 -4.72 -45.73 17.43
N ILE A 90 -5.51 -45.10 16.54
CA ILE A 90 -5.17 -43.78 15.98
C ILE A 90 -5.19 -42.70 17.07
N LEU A 91 -6.21 -42.72 17.93
CA LEU A 91 -6.36 -41.73 19.01
C LEU A 91 -5.20 -41.81 19.99
N ILE A 92 -4.85 -43.02 20.45
CA ILE A 92 -3.77 -43.20 21.42
C ILE A 92 -2.40 -42.87 20.82
N ARG A 93 -2.16 -43.22 19.55
CA ARG A 93 -0.92 -42.86 18.84
C ARG A 93 -0.75 -41.34 18.80
N ASN A 94 -1.77 -40.60 18.34
CA ASN A 94 -1.71 -39.14 18.29
C ASN A 94 -1.49 -38.52 19.67
N LYS A 95 -2.14 -39.06 20.71
CA LYS A 95 -1.97 -38.58 22.09
C LYS A 95 -0.55 -38.80 22.59
N ILE A 96 0.04 -39.96 22.31
CA ILE A 96 1.43 -40.28 22.63
C ILE A 96 2.37 -39.35 21.86
N GLU A 97 2.21 -39.20 20.54
CA GLU A 97 3.03 -38.32 19.70
C GLU A 97 3.00 -36.86 20.22
N ILE A 98 1.82 -36.29 20.50
CA ILE A 98 1.71 -34.92 21.06
C ILE A 98 2.45 -34.79 22.39
N GLN A 99 2.31 -35.77 23.29
CA GLN A 99 2.99 -35.75 24.58
C GLN A 99 4.50 -35.86 24.43
N LEU A 100 4.98 -36.77 23.59
CA LEU A 100 6.41 -36.95 23.34
C LEU A 100 7.01 -35.70 22.69
N SER A 101 6.28 -35.05 21.79
CA SER A 101 6.69 -33.80 21.14
C SER A 101 6.77 -32.67 22.16
N THR A 102 5.75 -32.50 23.00
CA THR A 102 5.75 -31.51 24.10
C THR A 102 6.89 -31.76 25.09
N PHE A 103 7.12 -33.02 25.48
CA PHE A 103 8.22 -33.40 26.37
C PHE A 103 9.58 -33.07 25.75
N ALA A 104 9.81 -33.50 24.51
CA ALA A 104 11.07 -33.25 23.80
C ALA A 104 11.34 -31.75 23.66
N GLN A 105 10.35 -30.96 23.22
CA GLN A 105 10.47 -29.50 23.11
C GLN A 105 10.78 -28.85 24.46
N SER A 106 10.03 -29.18 25.51
CA SER A 106 10.27 -28.60 26.85
C SER A 106 11.67 -28.89 27.38
N LEU A 107 12.20 -30.09 27.07
CA LEU A 107 13.51 -30.51 27.51
C LEU A 107 14.61 -29.81 26.70
N ILE A 108 14.45 -29.70 25.38
CA ILE A 108 15.36 -28.93 24.49
C ILE A 108 15.39 -27.46 24.90
N GLU A 109 14.24 -26.84 25.17
CA GLU A 109 14.13 -25.47 25.68
C GLU A 109 14.81 -25.32 27.05
N SER A 110 14.66 -26.31 27.94
CA SER A 110 15.33 -26.29 29.23
C SER A 110 16.86 -26.25 29.09
N VAL A 111 17.41 -26.92 28.08
CA VAL A 111 18.85 -26.91 27.77
C VAL A 111 19.30 -25.51 27.33
N LEU A 112 18.49 -24.80 26.54
CA LEU A 112 18.78 -23.41 26.14
C LEU A 112 18.90 -22.47 27.33
N THR A 113 18.12 -22.71 28.39
CA THR A 113 18.21 -21.93 29.63
C THR A 113 19.41 -22.30 30.53
N GLY A 114 20.30 -23.17 30.05
CA GLY A 114 21.54 -23.55 30.73
C GLY A 114 21.44 -24.81 31.59
N ASN A 115 20.34 -25.55 31.55
CA ASN A 115 20.21 -26.82 32.29
C ASN A 115 20.99 -27.94 31.57
N SER A 116 21.56 -28.86 32.36
CA SER A 116 22.13 -30.11 31.84
C SER A 116 21.13 -31.25 31.96
N LEU A 117 21.21 -32.23 31.06
CA LEU A 117 20.35 -33.41 31.11
C LEU A 117 20.94 -34.51 31.99
N SER A 118 20.11 -35.12 32.83
CA SER A 118 20.43 -36.37 33.51
C SER A 118 20.46 -37.54 32.53
N SER A 119 21.10 -38.65 32.91
CA SER A 119 21.12 -39.87 32.08
C SER A 119 19.72 -40.40 31.76
N GLU A 120 18.79 -40.30 32.72
CA GLU A 120 17.39 -40.70 32.51
C GLU A 120 16.66 -39.80 31.51
N GLU A 121 16.91 -38.49 31.54
CA GLU A 121 16.34 -37.53 30.58
C GLU A 121 16.92 -37.72 29.17
N VAL A 122 18.21 -38.03 29.06
CA VAL A 122 18.85 -38.38 27.76
C VAL A 122 18.19 -39.62 27.15
N ASP A 123 17.98 -40.68 27.94
CA ASP A 123 17.35 -41.91 27.46
C ASP A 123 15.90 -41.65 27.02
N LYS A 124 15.12 -40.90 27.82
CA LYS A 124 13.74 -40.53 27.48
C LYS A 124 13.66 -39.63 26.24
N LEU A 125 14.58 -38.68 26.10
CA LEU A 125 14.63 -37.79 24.95
C LEU A 125 14.99 -38.57 23.67
N SER A 126 16.00 -39.43 23.74
CA SER A 126 16.41 -40.34 22.67
C SER A 126 15.22 -41.17 22.15
N LEU A 127 14.54 -41.81 23.10
CA LEU A 127 13.34 -42.60 22.84
C LEU A 127 12.19 -41.78 22.23
N SER A 128 11.93 -40.57 22.74
CA SER A 128 10.91 -39.66 22.20
C SER A 128 11.21 -39.27 20.76
N MET A 129 12.46 -38.91 20.48
CA MET A 129 12.93 -38.48 19.16
C MET A 129 12.85 -39.58 18.10
N SER A 130 12.87 -40.86 18.49
CA SER A 130 12.64 -41.96 17.58
C SER A 130 11.21 -42.01 17.00
N ILE A 131 10.26 -41.31 17.66
CA ILE A 131 8.84 -41.26 17.29
C ILE A 131 8.45 -39.90 16.68
N VAL A 132 8.83 -38.79 17.32
CA VAL A 132 8.38 -37.42 16.95
C VAL A 132 9.50 -36.51 16.45
N GLY A 133 10.49 -37.10 15.76
CA GLY A 133 11.73 -36.40 15.45
C GLY A 133 11.57 -35.12 14.62
N ASP A 134 10.64 -35.08 13.67
CA ASP A 134 10.53 -33.97 12.71
C ASP A 134 10.18 -32.62 13.38
N ASP A 135 9.22 -32.57 14.30
CA ASP A 135 8.82 -31.33 14.99
C ASP A 135 9.92 -30.77 15.91
N SER A 136 10.73 -31.65 16.49
CA SER A 136 11.79 -31.29 17.41
C SER A 136 13.07 -30.84 16.70
N LEU A 137 13.23 -31.18 15.41
CA LEU A 137 14.35 -30.73 14.59
C LEU A 137 14.23 -29.27 14.20
N GLN A 138 13.00 -28.76 14.01
CA GLN A 138 12.77 -27.34 13.77
C GLN A 138 13.34 -26.49 14.90
N VAL A 139 13.12 -26.90 16.16
CA VAL A 139 13.64 -26.20 17.34
C VAL A 139 15.17 -26.09 17.31
N ILE A 140 15.87 -27.12 16.82
CA ILE A 140 17.33 -27.10 16.69
C ILE A 140 17.78 -26.10 15.60
N GLU A 141 17.07 -26.04 14.47
CA GLU A 141 17.36 -25.05 13.43
C GLU A 141 17.09 -23.62 13.91
N ASP A 142 16.02 -23.42 14.68
CA ASP A 142 15.68 -22.13 15.29
C ASP A 142 16.77 -21.67 16.26
N VAL A 143 17.34 -22.58 17.06
CA VAL A 143 18.46 -22.27 17.97
C VAL A 143 19.72 -21.87 17.22
N LEU A 144 20.04 -22.54 16.11
CA LEU A 144 21.15 -22.13 15.25
C LEU A 144 20.89 -20.74 14.67
N LYS A 145 19.67 -20.47 14.20
CA LYS A 145 19.24 -19.16 13.70
C LYS A 145 19.41 -18.09 14.78
N ASP A 146 18.96 -18.35 16.00
CA ASP A 146 19.12 -17.45 17.15
C ASP A 146 20.58 -17.16 17.47
N TYR A 147 21.46 -18.17 17.38
CA TYR A 147 22.90 -17.96 17.58
C TYR A 147 23.50 -17.07 16.49
N VAL A 148 23.25 -17.39 15.21
CA VAL A 148 23.85 -16.64 14.10
C VAL A 148 23.29 -15.23 13.95
N LEU A 149 22.06 -14.99 14.42
CA LEU A 149 21.44 -13.65 14.51
C LEU A 149 21.77 -12.90 15.81
N GLY A 150 22.53 -13.52 16.72
CA GLY A 150 22.97 -12.88 17.96
C GLY A 150 21.91 -12.75 19.05
N VAL A 151 20.80 -13.49 18.94
CA VAL A 151 19.75 -13.59 19.98
C VAL A 151 20.29 -14.31 21.21
N ILE A 152 21.08 -15.38 21.00
CA ILE A 152 21.79 -16.11 22.08
C ILE A 152 23.31 -15.96 21.95
N SER A 153 23.99 -16.07 23.08
CA SER A 153 25.45 -15.99 23.18
C SER A 153 26.15 -17.26 22.68
N GLU A 154 27.43 -17.15 22.34
CA GLU A 154 28.25 -18.30 21.96
C GLU A 154 28.36 -19.34 23.08
N ALA A 155 28.40 -18.90 24.34
CA ALA A 155 28.45 -19.79 25.50
C ALA A 155 27.16 -20.61 25.65
N GLU A 156 25.99 -19.98 25.44
CA GLU A 156 24.69 -20.66 25.46
C GLU A 156 24.58 -21.68 24.32
N TYR A 157 25.02 -21.32 23.11
CA TYR A 157 24.99 -22.23 21.97
C TYR A 157 25.97 -23.40 22.10
N ILE A 158 27.17 -23.18 22.65
CA ILE A 158 28.12 -24.27 22.95
C ILE A 158 27.53 -25.22 23.99
N HIS A 159 26.97 -24.68 25.09
CA HIS A 159 26.30 -25.49 26.12
C HIS A 159 25.18 -26.34 25.52
N PHE A 160 24.38 -25.76 24.62
CA PHE A 160 23.34 -26.46 23.90
C PHE A 160 23.88 -27.64 23.07
N LEU A 161 24.92 -27.40 22.26
CA LEU A 161 25.55 -28.44 21.45
C LEU A 161 26.17 -29.54 22.32
N GLU A 162 26.92 -29.19 23.37
CA GLU A 162 27.57 -30.15 24.27
C GLU A 162 26.56 -31.03 25.03
N THR A 163 25.40 -30.47 25.37
CA THR A 163 24.34 -31.18 26.10
C THR A 163 23.53 -32.11 25.22
N LEU A 164 23.23 -31.72 23.97
CA LEU A 164 22.39 -32.52 23.07
C LEU A 164 23.15 -33.45 22.12
N TYR A 165 24.40 -33.13 21.76
CA TYR A 165 25.21 -33.98 20.87
C TYR A 165 25.43 -35.43 21.36
N PRO A 166 25.51 -35.72 22.68
CA PRO A 166 25.59 -37.09 23.18
C PRO A 166 24.33 -37.94 22.91
N VAL A 167 23.18 -37.32 22.68
CA VAL A 167 21.91 -38.02 22.40
C VAL A 167 22.00 -38.65 20.99
N PRO A 168 21.82 -39.97 20.83
CA PRO A 168 22.06 -40.67 19.56
C PRO A 168 21.32 -40.09 18.34
N GLU A 169 20.06 -39.68 18.55
CA GLU A 169 19.17 -39.18 17.51
C GLU A 169 19.63 -37.80 17.02
N PHE A 170 20.12 -36.94 17.92
CA PHE A 170 20.63 -35.61 17.56
C PHE A 170 22.03 -35.64 16.97
N LYS A 171 22.81 -36.66 17.27
CA LYS A 171 24.20 -36.78 16.80
C LYS A 171 24.32 -36.62 15.29
N ARG A 172 23.39 -37.18 14.51
CA ARG A 172 23.39 -37.02 13.05
C ARG A 172 23.16 -35.57 12.64
N PHE A 173 22.17 -34.91 13.27
CA PHE A 173 21.72 -33.58 12.91
C PHE A 173 22.64 -32.47 13.37
N LEU A 174 23.27 -32.64 14.54
CA LEU A 174 24.23 -31.69 15.12
C LEU A 174 25.67 -31.94 14.67
N SER A 175 25.95 -33.03 13.96
CA SER A 175 27.31 -33.38 13.55
C SER A 175 27.98 -32.30 12.70
N GLU A 176 27.24 -31.69 11.77
CA GLU A 176 27.77 -30.59 10.95
C GLU A 176 28.08 -29.37 11.81
N GLN A 177 27.20 -29.02 12.74
CA GLN A 177 27.32 -27.85 13.62
C GLN A 177 28.46 -28.01 14.63
N VAL A 178 28.67 -29.22 15.14
CA VAL A 178 29.78 -29.52 16.06
C VAL A 178 31.11 -29.57 15.30
N ASN A 179 31.16 -30.20 14.12
CA ASN A 179 32.40 -30.36 13.36
C ASN A 179 32.85 -29.05 12.67
N GLU A 180 31.92 -28.25 12.19
CA GLU A 180 32.16 -27.01 11.44
C GLU A 180 31.85 -25.75 12.27
N PHE A 181 31.93 -25.84 13.60
CA PHE A 181 31.58 -24.74 14.51
C PHE A 181 32.32 -23.44 14.19
N VAL A 182 33.60 -23.53 13.80
CA VAL A 182 34.40 -22.36 13.38
C VAL A 182 33.78 -21.67 12.18
N LEU A 183 33.31 -22.44 11.19
CA LEU A 183 32.66 -21.91 9.99
C LEU A 183 31.32 -21.24 10.32
N ILE A 184 30.55 -21.79 11.28
CA ILE A 184 29.30 -21.17 11.76
C ILE A 184 29.58 -19.84 12.46
N ARG A 185 30.64 -19.77 13.29
CA ARG A 185 31.02 -18.52 13.94
C ARG A 185 31.48 -17.46 12.93
N ASP A 186 32.22 -17.87 11.91
CA ASP A 186 32.64 -16.98 10.83
C ASP A 186 31.43 -16.51 10.01
N PHE A 187 30.48 -17.41 9.73
CA PHE A 187 29.19 -17.10 9.10
C PHE A 187 28.40 -16.06 9.87
N LYS A 188 28.27 -16.19 11.20
CA LYS A 188 27.62 -15.18 12.06
C LYS A 188 28.20 -13.79 11.83
N THR A 189 29.53 -13.68 11.73
CA THR A 189 30.22 -12.41 11.47
C THR A 189 29.94 -11.89 10.06
N ALA A 190 29.89 -12.79 9.07
CA ALA A 190 29.60 -12.45 7.67
C ALA A 190 28.12 -12.11 7.42
N LEU A 191 27.20 -12.66 8.20
CA LEU A 191 25.75 -12.43 8.12
C LEU A 191 25.36 -11.06 8.65
N GLU A 192 26.05 -10.57 9.68
CA GLU A 192 25.71 -9.33 10.41
C GLU A 192 25.44 -8.14 9.47
N PRO A 193 26.28 -7.79 8.47
CA PRO A 193 25.99 -6.67 7.58
C PRO A 193 24.71 -6.86 6.74
N ALA A 194 24.44 -8.10 6.28
CA ALA A 194 23.25 -8.40 5.48
C ALA A 194 21.97 -8.29 6.33
N TYR A 195 22.04 -8.73 7.59
CA TYR A 195 20.94 -8.62 8.54
C TYR A 195 20.70 -7.19 9.02
N GLN A 196 21.76 -6.38 9.17
CA GLN A 196 21.63 -4.94 9.43
C GLN A 196 20.86 -4.21 8.31
N LEU A 197 21.09 -4.56 7.04
CA LEU A 197 20.32 -4.01 5.92
C LEU A 197 18.83 -4.35 6.03
N LEU A 198 18.50 -5.59 6.41
CA LEU A 198 17.11 -6.02 6.64
C LEU A 198 16.44 -5.16 7.72
N GLN A 199 17.12 -4.97 8.85
CA GLN A 199 16.62 -4.16 9.97
C GLN A 199 16.45 -2.68 9.62
N GLN A 200 17.24 -2.17 8.67
CA GLN A 200 17.18 -0.78 8.19
C GLN A 200 16.13 -0.58 7.09
N GLY A 201 15.48 -1.64 6.60
CA GLY A 201 14.50 -1.57 5.51
C GLY A 201 15.12 -1.53 4.11
N GLU A 202 16.42 -1.79 3.98
CA GLU A 202 17.16 -1.86 2.72
C GLU A 202 16.99 -3.25 2.08
N TYR A 203 15.74 -3.61 1.78
CA TYR A 203 15.33 -4.99 1.52
C TYR A 203 15.96 -5.63 0.27
N SER A 204 16.09 -4.89 -0.84
CA SER A 204 16.74 -5.41 -2.05
C SER A 204 18.22 -5.71 -1.82
N SER A 205 18.94 -4.75 -1.23
CA SER A 205 20.36 -4.90 -0.86
C SER A 205 20.58 -6.06 0.12
N SER A 206 19.65 -6.23 1.07
CA SER A 206 19.69 -7.35 2.02
C SER A 206 19.45 -8.70 1.33
N ALA A 207 18.46 -8.80 0.44
CA ALA A 207 18.19 -10.01 -0.33
C ALA A 207 19.39 -10.42 -1.20
N ASP A 208 20.01 -9.47 -1.90
CA ASP A 208 21.22 -9.71 -2.71
C ASP A 208 22.40 -10.16 -1.84
N ALA A 209 22.53 -9.60 -0.63
CA ALA A 209 23.58 -9.96 0.31
C ALA A 209 23.38 -11.39 0.86
N PHE A 210 22.16 -11.79 1.19
CA PHE A 210 21.86 -13.17 1.60
C PHE A 210 22.10 -14.17 0.47
N GLU A 211 21.73 -13.82 -0.77
CA GLU A 211 22.03 -14.65 -1.96
C GLU A 211 23.55 -14.83 -2.16
N SER A 212 24.31 -13.74 -2.03
CA SER A 212 25.78 -13.77 -2.13
C SER A 212 26.43 -14.65 -1.05
N LEU A 213 25.87 -14.67 0.17
CA LEU A 213 26.31 -15.59 1.22
C LEU A 213 25.94 -17.05 0.89
N GLY A 214 24.82 -17.28 0.19
CA GLY A 214 24.40 -18.59 -0.31
C GLY A 214 25.32 -19.16 -1.39
N ASP A 215 26.05 -18.31 -2.12
CA ASP A 215 27.04 -18.74 -3.13
C ASP A 215 28.44 -19.01 -2.55
N SER A 216 28.60 -18.88 -1.23
CA SER A 216 29.88 -19.04 -0.55
C SER A 216 30.09 -20.46 0.01
N GLU A 217 31.16 -20.67 0.78
CA GLU A 217 31.43 -21.94 1.47
C GLU A 217 30.39 -22.29 2.56
N TYR A 218 29.62 -21.31 3.05
CA TYR A 218 28.60 -21.51 4.08
C TYR A 218 27.43 -22.40 3.60
N SER A 219 27.15 -22.42 2.30
CA SER A 219 26.09 -23.26 1.69
C SER A 219 26.31 -24.76 1.81
N ARG A 220 27.52 -25.17 2.20
CA ARG A 220 27.83 -26.58 2.50
C ARG A 220 27.13 -27.06 3.78
N ILE A 221 26.81 -26.16 4.71
CA ILE A 221 26.04 -26.47 5.92
C ILE A 221 24.56 -26.26 5.59
N ARG A 222 23.80 -27.35 5.56
CA ARG A 222 22.41 -27.32 5.07
C ARG A 222 21.52 -26.35 5.84
N SER A 223 21.64 -26.32 7.16
CA SER A 223 20.83 -25.43 7.99
C SER A 223 21.19 -23.95 7.81
N LEU A 224 22.45 -23.61 7.46
CA LEU A 224 22.81 -22.22 7.12
C LEU A 224 22.21 -21.81 5.77
N ASP A 225 22.21 -22.70 4.79
CA ASP A 225 21.56 -22.47 3.49
C ASP A 225 20.04 -22.26 3.66
N HIS A 226 19.38 -23.05 4.52
CA HIS A 226 17.97 -22.83 4.88
C HIS A 226 17.75 -21.46 5.52
N ILE A 227 18.56 -21.09 6.55
CA ILE A 227 18.46 -19.79 7.22
C ILE A 227 18.62 -18.63 6.23
N LEU A 228 19.60 -18.71 5.31
CA LEU A 228 19.81 -17.69 4.28
C LEU A 228 18.62 -17.57 3.33
N LYS A 229 18.04 -18.70 2.91
CA LYS A 229 16.84 -18.70 2.06
C LYS A 229 15.65 -18.08 2.78
N ASP A 230 15.43 -18.39 4.04
CA ASP A 230 14.34 -17.83 4.85
C ASP A 230 14.52 -16.31 5.03
N LEU A 231 15.71 -15.86 5.38
CA LEU A 231 16.01 -14.43 5.53
C LEU A 231 15.88 -13.66 4.20
N ARG A 232 16.32 -14.28 3.09
CA ARG A 232 16.12 -13.72 1.75
C ARG A 232 14.65 -13.63 1.39
N MET A 233 13.86 -14.66 1.68
CA MET A 233 12.42 -14.65 1.47
C MET A 233 11.76 -13.56 2.31
N GLU A 234 12.12 -13.42 3.58
CA GLU A 234 11.65 -12.35 4.46
C GLU A 234 11.97 -10.96 3.89
N ALA A 235 13.20 -10.73 3.43
CA ALA A 235 13.59 -9.48 2.79
C ALA A 235 12.73 -9.19 1.54
N LEU A 236 12.54 -10.18 0.67
CA LEU A 236 11.75 -10.02 -0.55
C LEU A 236 10.26 -9.80 -0.28
N GLU A 237 9.66 -10.50 0.68
CA GLU A 237 8.26 -10.24 1.07
C GLU A 237 8.09 -8.82 1.61
N ASN A 238 9.01 -8.34 2.44
CA ASN A 238 8.98 -6.96 2.93
C ASN A 238 9.18 -5.93 1.80
N LEU A 239 10.08 -6.20 0.84
CA LEU A 239 10.25 -5.36 -0.35
C LEU A 239 8.95 -5.27 -1.15
N TYR A 240 8.27 -6.39 -1.37
CA TYR A 240 7.01 -6.44 -2.09
C TYR A 240 5.91 -5.64 -1.38
N LEU A 241 5.75 -5.86 -0.07
CA LEU A 241 4.77 -5.16 0.76
C LEU A 241 5.04 -3.65 0.86
N LEU A 242 6.30 -3.23 0.76
CA LEU A 242 6.67 -1.82 0.70
C LEU A 242 6.34 -1.19 -0.67
N ARG A 243 6.71 -1.88 -1.77
CA ARG A 243 6.69 -1.28 -3.12
C ARG A 243 5.35 -1.39 -3.82
N MET A 244 4.59 -2.46 -3.63
CA MET A 244 3.34 -2.63 -4.37
C MET A 244 2.27 -1.59 -4.04
N PRO A 245 2.03 -1.21 -2.77
CA PRO A 245 1.10 -0.12 -2.46
C PRO A 245 1.56 1.22 -3.08
N GLU A 246 2.87 1.48 -3.11
CA GLU A 246 3.43 2.67 -3.75
C GLU A 246 3.20 2.66 -5.27
N ILE A 247 3.46 1.52 -5.94
CA ILE A 247 3.20 1.33 -7.37
C ILE A 247 1.72 1.56 -7.68
N GLN A 248 0.81 0.95 -6.91
CA GLN A 248 -0.63 1.09 -7.14
C GLN A 248 -1.08 2.54 -6.96
N ARG A 249 -0.63 3.19 -5.90
CA ARG A 249 -0.90 4.61 -5.66
C ARG A 249 -0.42 5.47 -6.83
N LEU A 250 0.79 5.24 -7.35
CA LEU A 250 1.30 5.98 -8.50
C LEU A 250 0.46 5.73 -9.76
N ILE A 251 0.01 4.48 -9.99
CA ILE A 251 -0.87 4.15 -11.12
C ILE A 251 -2.21 4.87 -11.00
N ASP A 252 -2.84 4.86 -9.83
CA ASP A 252 -4.14 5.52 -9.58
C ASP A 252 -4.05 7.05 -9.78
N GLN A 253 -2.88 7.63 -9.49
CA GLN A 253 -2.57 9.04 -9.71
C GLN A 253 -2.15 9.37 -11.15
N GLY A 254 -2.11 8.37 -12.05
CA GLY A 254 -1.65 8.53 -13.43
C GLY A 254 -0.12 8.73 -13.58
N ARG A 255 0.65 8.55 -12.49
CA ARG A 255 2.12 8.66 -12.44
C ARG A 255 2.80 7.40 -12.97
N LEU A 256 2.45 7.01 -14.19
CA LEU A 256 2.85 5.75 -14.80
C LEU A 256 4.35 5.66 -15.08
N TYR A 257 5.02 6.78 -15.36
CA TYR A 257 6.47 6.78 -15.58
C TYR A 257 7.20 6.43 -14.29
N ASP A 258 6.82 7.04 -13.16
CA ASP A 258 7.45 6.76 -11.87
C ASP A 258 7.16 5.33 -11.39
N ALA A 259 5.91 4.87 -11.55
CA ALA A 259 5.55 3.48 -11.28
C ALA A 259 6.45 2.52 -12.08
N SER A 260 6.71 2.84 -13.36
CA SER A 260 7.59 2.02 -14.21
C SER A 260 9.04 1.97 -13.72
N LEU A 261 9.55 3.06 -13.10
CA LEU A 261 10.90 3.08 -12.55
C LEU A 261 11.01 2.15 -11.35
N ILE A 262 10.00 2.16 -10.46
CA ILE A 262 9.97 1.26 -9.30
C ILE A 262 9.84 -0.18 -9.78
N ILE A 263 8.91 -0.47 -10.69
CA ILE A 263 8.71 -1.82 -11.25
C ILE A 263 10.01 -2.36 -11.83
N LYS A 264 10.70 -1.59 -12.68
CA LYS A 264 12.00 -1.99 -13.26
C LYS A 264 13.09 -2.26 -12.23
N SER A 265 12.99 -1.64 -11.05
CA SER A 265 13.97 -1.86 -9.98
C SER A 265 13.73 -3.15 -9.19
N ILE A 266 12.54 -3.76 -9.30
CA ILE A 266 12.16 -4.95 -8.50
C ILE A 266 11.65 -6.13 -9.31
N ASP A 267 11.35 -5.97 -10.61
CA ASP A 267 10.69 -7.00 -11.43
C ASP A 267 11.45 -8.32 -11.48
N PHE A 268 12.78 -8.26 -11.48
CA PHE A 268 13.63 -9.44 -11.50
C PHE A 268 13.52 -10.29 -10.22
N TYR A 269 13.13 -9.71 -9.08
CA TYR A 269 12.90 -10.47 -7.84
C TYR A 269 11.56 -11.21 -7.85
N PHE A 270 10.58 -10.74 -8.62
CA PHE A 270 9.19 -11.18 -8.55
C PHE A 270 8.63 -11.57 -9.93
N PRO A 271 9.24 -12.52 -10.65
CA PRO A 271 8.84 -12.87 -12.01
C PRO A 271 7.42 -13.43 -12.11
N ASP A 272 6.89 -13.98 -11.02
CA ASP A 272 5.62 -14.73 -10.97
C ASP A 272 4.53 -14.02 -10.13
N ARG A 273 4.75 -12.77 -9.68
CA ARG A 273 3.74 -12.03 -8.92
C ARG A 273 2.73 -11.36 -9.86
N ASP A 274 1.52 -11.90 -9.90
CA ASP A 274 0.46 -11.46 -10.83
C ASP A 274 0.21 -9.94 -10.80
N GLU A 275 0.09 -9.33 -9.62
CA GLU A 275 -0.18 -7.89 -9.49
C GLU A 275 0.93 -7.05 -10.13
N LEU A 276 2.20 -7.39 -9.86
CA LEU A 276 3.35 -6.70 -10.45
C LEU A 276 3.40 -6.92 -11.97
N ILE A 277 3.09 -8.12 -12.44
CA ILE A 277 3.00 -8.43 -13.88
C ILE A 277 1.94 -7.56 -14.55
N GLN A 278 0.76 -7.38 -13.94
CA GLN A 278 -0.29 -6.52 -14.50
C GLN A 278 0.12 -5.04 -14.49
N ALA A 279 0.70 -4.56 -13.39
CA ALA A 279 1.22 -3.19 -13.29
C ALA A 279 2.30 -2.92 -14.35
N LYS A 280 3.20 -3.89 -14.57
CA LYS A 280 4.22 -3.83 -15.62
C LYS A 280 3.60 -3.77 -17.02
N LYS A 281 2.62 -4.63 -17.32
CA LYS A 281 1.92 -4.61 -18.62
C LYS A 281 1.22 -3.27 -18.88
N LEU A 282 0.59 -2.70 -17.85
CA LEU A 282 -0.07 -1.40 -17.96
C LEU A 282 0.95 -0.29 -18.25
N THR A 283 2.03 -0.22 -17.47
CA THR A 283 3.07 0.79 -17.63
C THR A 283 3.83 0.64 -18.94
N ASP A 284 4.21 -0.57 -19.37
CA ASP A 284 4.84 -0.81 -20.67
C ASP A 284 3.95 -0.39 -21.86
N LYS A 285 2.62 -0.47 -21.70
CA LYS A 285 1.66 -0.07 -22.73
C LYS A 285 1.48 1.44 -22.82
N LEU A 286 1.43 2.13 -21.68
CA LEU A 286 1.01 3.53 -21.60
C LEU A 286 2.18 4.52 -21.44
N VAL A 287 3.31 4.08 -20.88
CA VAL A 287 4.50 4.93 -20.79
C VAL A 287 5.13 5.06 -22.18
N PRO A 288 5.38 6.29 -22.66
CA PRO A 288 5.98 6.48 -23.98
C PRO A 288 7.35 5.80 -24.10
N SER A 289 7.55 5.07 -25.19
CA SER A 289 8.76 4.27 -25.43
C SER A 289 10.04 5.09 -25.61
N LYS A 290 9.91 6.38 -25.98
CA LYS A 290 11.01 7.30 -26.16
C LYS A 290 10.74 8.63 -25.45
N LEU A 291 11.57 8.93 -24.48
CA LEU A 291 11.55 10.19 -23.73
C LEU A 291 12.79 11.02 -24.10
N ILE A 292 12.65 12.34 -24.06
CA ILE A 292 13.73 13.29 -24.29
C ILE A 292 13.77 14.32 -23.16
N TYR A 293 14.96 14.83 -22.87
CA TYR A 293 15.09 16.02 -22.05
C TYR A 293 14.78 17.24 -22.90
N TRP A 294 13.80 18.02 -22.49
CA TRP A 294 13.46 19.29 -23.11
C TRP A 294 14.56 20.32 -22.86
N SER A 295 14.91 21.08 -23.89
CA SER A 295 16.00 22.08 -23.85
C SER A 295 15.54 23.51 -24.16
N ASP A 296 14.34 23.67 -24.69
CA ASP A 296 13.80 24.98 -25.07
C ASP A 296 13.00 25.60 -23.89
N PRO A 297 12.57 26.87 -23.97
CA PRO A 297 11.65 27.42 -22.98
C PRO A 297 10.37 26.58 -22.84
N ILE A 298 9.82 26.54 -21.63
CA ILE A 298 8.54 25.89 -21.36
C ILE A 298 7.41 26.87 -21.69
N GLU A 299 6.47 26.44 -22.52
CA GLU A 299 5.29 27.22 -22.81
C GLU A 299 4.34 27.20 -21.61
N ALA A 300 3.78 28.35 -21.27
CA ALA A 300 2.80 28.48 -20.20
C ALA A 300 1.67 29.40 -20.64
N ILE A 301 0.44 29.02 -20.34
CA ILE A 301 -0.76 29.81 -20.64
C ILE A 301 -1.58 30.02 -19.38
N SER A 302 -2.42 31.05 -19.36
CA SER A 302 -3.48 31.15 -18.35
C SER A 302 -4.86 31.30 -18.92
N VAL A 303 -5.83 30.75 -18.20
CA VAL A 303 -7.25 30.81 -18.50
C VAL A 303 -7.98 31.20 -17.22
N LYS A 304 -8.88 32.18 -17.30
CA LYS A 304 -9.76 32.55 -16.18
C LYS A 304 -10.89 31.51 -15.99
N PRO A 305 -11.67 31.53 -14.89
CA PRO A 305 -12.85 30.71 -14.76
C PRO A 305 -13.73 30.76 -16.00
N ILE A 306 -14.26 29.59 -16.38
CA ILE A 306 -15.08 29.46 -17.58
C ILE A 306 -16.54 29.84 -17.33
N ILE A 307 -17.22 30.24 -18.40
CA ILE A 307 -18.67 30.45 -18.42
C ILE A 307 -19.35 29.08 -18.53
N ALA A 308 -20.06 28.71 -17.48
CA ALA A 308 -20.92 27.53 -17.41
C ALA A 308 -22.37 27.84 -17.82
N ASP A 309 -22.82 29.08 -17.58
CA ASP A 309 -24.14 29.58 -17.95
C ASP A 309 -24.03 30.77 -18.91
N SER A 310 -23.98 30.48 -20.21
CA SER A 310 -23.92 31.50 -21.26
C SER A 310 -25.17 32.37 -21.33
N GLU A 311 -26.34 31.90 -20.86
CA GLU A 311 -27.56 32.72 -20.89
C GLU A 311 -27.45 33.85 -19.87
N ARG A 312 -26.93 33.53 -18.68
CA ARG A 312 -26.66 34.52 -17.66
C ARG A 312 -25.49 35.44 -18.03
N ALA A 313 -24.38 34.89 -18.53
CA ALA A 313 -23.20 35.67 -18.87
C ALA A 313 -23.44 36.72 -19.97
N PHE A 314 -24.42 36.50 -20.85
CA PHE A 314 -24.69 37.34 -22.01
C PHE A 314 -26.09 37.96 -21.98
N ASP A 315 -26.65 38.20 -20.79
CA ASP A 315 -28.00 38.78 -20.61
C ASP A 315 -28.05 40.32 -20.73
N ASN A 316 -26.92 40.96 -21.06
CA ASN A 316 -26.71 42.41 -21.16
C ASN A 316 -26.76 43.16 -19.82
N ASP A 317 -26.46 42.48 -18.71
CA ASP A 317 -26.17 43.15 -17.45
C ASP A 317 -24.82 43.91 -17.48
N ILE A 318 -24.43 44.46 -16.32
CA ILE A 318 -23.20 45.24 -16.16
C ILE A 318 -21.91 44.38 -16.20
N PHE A 319 -22.02 43.06 -16.15
CA PHE A 319 -20.92 42.10 -16.14
C PHE A 319 -20.69 41.46 -17.52
N ALA A 320 -21.71 41.48 -18.39
CA ALA A 320 -21.72 40.81 -19.69
C ALA A 320 -20.55 41.20 -20.61
N ASP A 321 -20.23 42.49 -20.75
CA ASP A 321 -19.13 42.94 -21.61
C ASP A 321 -17.79 42.34 -21.17
N ARG A 322 -17.53 42.38 -19.86
CA ARG A 322 -16.28 41.84 -19.32
C ARG A 322 -16.22 40.33 -19.41
N ALA A 323 -17.34 39.64 -19.19
CA ALA A 323 -17.44 38.20 -19.41
C ALA A 323 -17.16 37.83 -20.88
N ASN A 324 -17.70 38.61 -21.83
CA ASN A 324 -17.51 38.38 -23.26
C ASN A 324 -16.07 38.64 -23.73
N GLU A 325 -15.33 39.53 -23.09
CA GLU A 325 -13.92 39.80 -23.38
C GLU A 325 -12.99 38.76 -22.75
N ASP A 326 -13.18 38.47 -21.47
CA ASP A 326 -12.17 37.79 -20.65
C ASP A 326 -12.32 36.27 -20.62
N LEU A 327 -13.56 35.76 -20.63
CA LEU A 327 -13.84 34.38 -20.24
C LEU A 327 -14.14 33.52 -21.46
N LEU A 328 -13.74 32.25 -21.40
CA LEU A 328 -14.15 31.22 -22.36
C LEU A 328 -15.38 30.51 -21.83
N THR A 329 -16.24 30.03 -22.72
CA THR A 329 -17.31 29.09 -22.35
C THR A 329 -16.74 27.69 -22.19
N ALA A 330 -17.49 26.78 -21.56
CA ALA A 330 -17.12 25.37 -21.43
C ALA A 330 -16.73 24.74 -22.79
N ALA A 331 -17.53 24.97 -23.83
CA ALA A 331 -17.27 24.44 -25.16
C ALA A 331 -15.99 25.02 -25.78
N GLU A 332 -15.76 26.32 -25.62
CA GLU A 332 -14.59 26.99 -26.17
C GLU A 332 -13.29 26.62 -25.43
N PHE A 333 -13.35 26.41 -24.11
CA PHE A 333 -12.22 25.87 -23.36
C PHE A 333 -11.88 24.45 -23.82
N ARG A 334 -12.88 23.60 -24.08
CA ARG A 334 -12.65 22.27 -24.67
C ARG A 334 -12.00 22.36 -26.06
N LEU A 335 -12.47 23.25 -26.93
CA LEU A 335 -11.85 23.50 -28.23
C LEU A 335 -10.39 23.97 -28.11
N LEU A 336 -10.07 24.78 -27.08
CA LEU A 336 -8.69 25.17 -26.79
C LEU A 336 -7.84 23.96 -26.41
N LEU A 337 -8.32 23.07 -25.55
CA LEU A 337 -7.59 21.83 -25.19
C LEU A 337 -7.34 20.95 -26.41
N GLU A 338 -8.35 20.77 -27.27
CA GLU A 338 -8.18 20.05 -28.54
C GLU A 338 -7.13 20.71 -29.44
N ALA A 339 -7.12 22.04 -29.54
CA ALA A 339 -6.14 22.76 -30.34
C ALA A 339 -4.72 22.59 -29.77
N LEU A 340 -4.56 22.62 -28.45
CA LEU A 340 -3.27 22.37 -27.80
C LEU A 340 -2.80 20.93 -28.06
N TYR A 341 -3.70 19.96 -27.98
CA TYR A 341 -3.42 18.56 -28.28
C TYR A 341 -2.99 18.34 -29.74
N GLU A 342 -3.75 18.90 -30.70
CA GLU A 342 -3.44 18.88 -32.14
C GLU A 342 -2.09 19.54 -32.47
N ASN A 343 -1.64 20.48 -31.63
CA ASN A 343 -0.35 21.14 -31.74
C ASN A 343 0.75 20.47 -30.89
N ASP A 344 0.61 19.18 -30.56
CA ASP A 344 1.61 18.35 -29.88
C ASP A 344 2.00 18.83 -28.47
N TYR A 345 1.17 19.62 -27.79
CA TYR A 345 1.44 19.96 -26.39
C TYR A 345 1.18 18.77 -25.46
N VAL A 346 1.93 18.75 -24.35
CA VAL A 346 1.76 17.78 -23.25
C VAL A 346 1.87 18.52 -21.92
N LEU A 347 0.95 18.23 -21.00
CA LEU A 347 0.98 18.79 -19.65
C LEU A 347 2.16 18.23 -18.87
N ILE A 348 2.81 19.11 -18.12
CA ILE A 348 3.89 18.79 -17.18
C ILE A 348 3.54 19.37 -15.80
N ASN A 349 4.08 18.75 -14.75
CA ASN A 349 3.76 19.15 -13.38
C ASN A 349 4.61 20.38 -12.96
N GLY A 350 3.95 21.51 -12.65
CA GLY A 350 4.61 22.75 -12.24
C GLY A 350 5.46 22.63 -10.97
N ASN A 351 5.16 21.67 -10.08
CA ASN A 351 5.97 21.41 -8.89
C ASN A 351 7.26 20.61 -9.19
N GLU A 352 7.37 19.98 -10.36
CA GLU A 352 8.48 19.08 -10.68
C GLU A 352 9.56 19.74 -11.56
N ILE A 353 9.30 20.95 -12.07
CA ILE A 353 10.26 21.67 -12.93
C ILE A 353 11.30 22.49 -12.15
N VAL A 354 11.12 22.65 -10.84
CA VAL A 354 12.08 23.33 -9.95
C VAL A 354 12.37 22.44 -8.74
N ASP A 355 13.66 22.33 -8.37
CA ASP A 355 14.06 21.62 -7.16
C ASP A 355 13.80 22.42 -5.87
N GLU A 356 14.14 21.84 -4.72
CA GLU A 356 13.98 22.48 -3.42
C GLU A 356 14.91 23.67 -3.21
N ALA A 357 16.04 23.72 -3.93
CA ALA A 357 16.98 24.82 -3.91
C ALA A 357 16.58 25.96 -4.86
N GLY A 358 15.46 25.83 -5.58
CA GLY A 358 14.99 26.82 -6.54
C GLY A 358 15.74 26.79 -7.87
N SER A 359 16.37 25.67 -8.22
CA SER A 359 17.06 25.49 -9.49
C SER A 359 16.20 24.72 -10.50
N PHE A 360 16.33 25.08 -11.78
CA PHE A 360 15.59 24.44 -12.85
C PHE A 360 16.00 22.97 -13.00
N ARG A 361 15.01 22.08 -12.98
CA ARG A 361 15.20 20.66 -13.26
C ARG A 361 15.08 20.42 -14.76
N ARG A 362 15.84 19.45 -15.26
CA ARG A 362 15.65 18.98 -16.62
C ARG A 362 14.26 18.36 -16.73
N VAL A 363 13.46 18.86 -17.65
CA VAL A 363 12.10 18.35 -17.90
C VAL A 363 12.18 17.20 -18.87
N LEU A 364 11.64 16.05 -18.46
CA LEU A 364 11.51 14.88 -19.32
C LEU A 364 10.13 14.90 -19.97
N ILE A 365 10.07 14.67 -21.27
CA ILE A 365 8.81 14.63 -22.03
C ILE A 365 8.82 13.49 -23.07
N PRO A 366 7.64 13.08 -23.56
CA PRO A 366 7.54 12.19 -24.72
C PRO A 366 8.17 12.83 -25.97
N SER A 367 8.96 12.04 -26.70
CA SER A 367 9.56 12.49 -27.96
C SER A 367 8.49 12.96 -28.95
N GLY A 368 8.62 14.19 -29.45
CA GLY A 368 7.67 14.80 -30.40
C GLY A 368 6.61 15.69 -29.76
N LYS A 369 6.47 15.68 -28.43
CA LYS A 369 5.60 16.60 -27.70
C LYS A 369 6.35 17.87 -27.26
N LYS A 370 5.61 18.91 -26.86
CA LYS A 370 6.10 20.18 -26.28
C LYS A 370 5.51 20.36 -24.87
N PRO A 371 6.31 20.66 -23.83
CA PRO A 371 5.78 20.83 -22.47
C PRO A 371 4.91 22.09 -22.37
N LEU A 372 3.81 21.97 -21.64
CA LEU A 372 2.87 23.05 -21.38
C LEU A 372 2.49 23.11 -19.90
N LEU A 373 2.48 24.32 -19.35
CA LEU A 373 1.80 24.64 -18.10
C LEU A 373 0.51 25.40 -18.40
N ILE A 374 -0.60 25.00 -17.78
CA ILE A 374 -1.87 25.74 -17.82
C ILE A 374 -2.13 26.28 -16.42
N PHE A 375 -2.32 27.59 -16.30
CA PHE A 375 -2.70 28.26 -15.06
C PHE A 375 -4.18 28.63 -15.13
N LEU A 376 -4.97 28.15 -14.17
CA LEU A 376 -6.34 28.57 -13.95
C LEU A 376 -6.29 29.82 -13.05
N ASP A 377 -6.16 30.99 -13.68
CA ASP A 377 -6.02 32.30 -13.04
C ASP A 377 -7.33 32.79 -12.44
N ASP A 378 -7.28 33.66 -11.42
CA ASP A 378 -8.47 34.30 -10.83
C ASP A 378 -9.54 33.26 -10.43
N PHE A 379 -9.10 32.12 -9.88
CA PHE A 379 -9.95 30.95 -9.59
C PHE A 379 -10.70 31.08 -8.25
N TYR A 380 -11.35 32.22 -8.08
CA TYR A 380 -12.21 32.55 -6.94
C TYR A 380 -13.67 32.70 -7.40
N PHE A 381 -14.59 32.45 -6.46
CA PHE A 381 -16.02 32.40 -6.73
C PHE A 381 -16.72 33.41 -5.82
N THR A 382 -17.36 34.40 -6.45
CA THR A 382 -18.07 35.47 -5.75
C THR A 382 -19.45 35.68 -6.37
N PRO A 383 -20.39 36.33 -5.65
CA PRO A 383 -21.71 36.62 -6.19
C PRO A 383 -21.69 37.32 -7.56
N GLN A 384 -20.75 38.25 -7.75
CA GLN A 384 -20.59 38.98 -9.02
C GLN A 384 -20.11 38.07 -10.16
N ARG A 385 -19.27 37.07 -9.85
CA ARG A 385 -18.79 36.10 -10.86
C ARG A 385 -19.90 35.15 -11.29
N VAL A 386 -20.89 34.89 -10.44
CA VAL A 386 -22.09 34.12 -10.84
C VAL A 386 -22.89 34.86 -11.92
N GLU A 387 -23.02 36.18 -11.83
CA GLU A 387 -23.64 36.98 -12.89
C GLU A 387 -22.81 36.94 -14.20
N SER A 388 -21.49 36.75 -14.12
CA SER A 388 -20.65 36.45 -15.30
C SER A 388 -20.82 35.03 -15.86
N GLY A 389 -21.81 34.27 -15.39
CA GLY A 389 -22.10 32.89 -15.80
C GLY A 389 -21.14 31.83 -15.28
N ILE A 390 -20.34 32.13 -14.26
CA ILE A 390 -19.47 31.16 -13.59
C ILE A 390 -20.27 30.44 -12.50
N CYS A 391 -19.86 29.22 -12.13
CA CYS A 391 -20.39 28.51 -10.97
C CYS A 391 -20.32 29.35 -9.69
N SER A 392 -21.16 29.01 -8.69
CA SER A 392 -21.14 29.66 -7.37
C SER A 392 -20.06 29.11 -6.45
N ARG A 393 -19.71 27.83 -6.60
CA ARG A 393 -18.65 27.13 -5.86
C ARG A 393 -18.26 25.83 -6.55
N LEU A 394 -17.26 25.17 -5.99
CA LEU A 394 -16.96 23.76 -6.28
C LEU A 394 -17.63 22.83 -5.27
N ASP A 395 -17.96 21.61 -5.69
CA ASP A 395 -18.41 20.54 -4.80
C ASP A 395 -17.98 19.17 -5.38
N LEU A 396 -18.23 18.11 -4.62
CA LEU A 396 -17.90 16.75 -5.00
C LEU A 396 -19.14 15.98 -5.45
N ASP A 397 -19.01 15.17 -6.50
CA ASP A 397 -19.99 14.13 -6.83
C ASP A 397 -19.77 12.87 -5.98
N GLU A 398 -20.57 11.82 -6.23
CA GLU A 398 -20.50 10.54 -5.51
C GLU A 398 -19.15 9.81 -5.70
N ASP A 399 -18.44 10.09 -6.79
CA ASP A 399 -17.13 9.53 -7.15
C ASP A 399 -15.96 10.45 -6.75
N SER A 400 -16.22 11.48 -5.93
CA SER A 400 -15.24 12.49 -5.52
C SER A 400 -14.61 13.26 -6.71
N ASN A 401 -15.34 13.43 -7.81
CA ASN A 401 -14.98 14.37 -8.85
C ASN A 401 -15.39 15.78 -8.45
N VAL A 402 -14.49 16.73 -8.71
CA VAL A 402 -14.71 18.14 -8.39
C VAL A 402 -15.47 18.78 -9.54
N LEU A 403 -16.72 19.14 -9.28
CA LEU A 403 -17.64 19.75 -10.23
C LEU A 403 -18.04 21.16 -9.77
N GLY A 404 -18.62 21.93 -10.67
CA GLY A 404 -19.16 23.25 -10.35
C GLY A 404 -20.63 23.19 -9.94
N VAL A 405 -21.00 24.02 -8.97
CA VAL A 405 -22.41 24.22 -8.60
C VAL A 405 -22.95 25.45 -9.30
N ILE A 406 -24.03 25.26 -10.06
CA ILE A 406 -24.81 26.36 -10.64
C ILE A 406 -25.93 26.71 -9.67
N GLN A 407 -26.00 27.99 -9.30
CA GLN A 407 -27.07 28.54 -8.49
C GLN A 407 -27.89 29.51 -9.34
N ASP A 408 -29.19 29.23 -9.51
CA ASP A 408 -30.08 30.08 -10.30
C ASP A 408 -30.44 31.39 -9.59
N ARG A 409 -31.22 32.27 -10.24
CA ARG A 409 -31.67 33.55 -9.68
C ARG A 409 -32.74 33.40 -8.57
N GLN A 410 -33.15 32.17 -8.27
CA GLN A 410 -34.08 31.82 -7.19
C GLN A 410 -33.36 31.14 -6.01
N GLY A 411 -32.06 30.86 -6.14
CA GLY A 411 -31.23 30.20 -5.14
C GLY A 411 -31.30 28.68 -5.18
N ALA A 412 -31.89 28.06 -6.20
CA ALA A 412 -31.81 26.62 -6.39
C ALA A 412 -30.43 26.25 -6.92
N GLU A 413 -29.87 25.17 -6.40
CA GLU A 413 -28.53 24.71 -6.72
C GLU A 413 -28.55 23.38 -7.48
N SER A 414 -27.66 23.25 -8.45
CA SER A 414 -27.44 22.02 -9.20
C SER A 414 -25.95 21.81 -9.42
N LEU A 415 -25.48 20.60 -9.11
CA LEU A 415 -24.12 20.17 -9.45
C LEU A 415 -24.09 19.84 -10.94
N GLN A 416 -23.17 20.44 -11.70
CA GLN A 416 -23.10 20.28 -13.15
C GLN A 416 -21.73 19.81 -13.63
N SER A 417 -21.75 18.86 -14.55
CA SER A 417 -20.56 18.43 -15.30
C SER A 417 -20.32 19.36 -16.50
N ASN A 418 -19.06 19.45 -16.91
CA ASN A 418 -18.51 20.40 -17.87
C ASN A 418 -18.80 21.86 -17.52
N SER A 419 -18.70 22.20 -16.23
CA SER A 419 -19.06 23.53 -15.71
C SER A 419 -17.84 24.31 -15.19
N THR A 420 -16.68 23.66 -15.06
CA THR A 420 -15.43 24.31 -14.66
C THR A 420 -14.28 23.88 -15.55
N ALA A 421 -13.15 24.58 -15.47
CA ALA A 421 -11.94 24.15 -16.18
C ALA A 421 -11.36 22.84 -15.60
N ILE A 422 -11.72 22.48 -14.35
CA ILE A 422 -11.24 21.29 -13.66
C ILE A 422 -11.83 20.04 -14.30
N ASP A 423 -13.15 19.90 -14.25
CA ASP A 423 -13.86 18.74 -14.76
C ASP A 423 -13.78 18.61 -16.28
N ILE A 424 -13.74 19.73 -17.03
CA ILE A 424 -13.49 19.68 -18.48
C ILE A 424 -12.10 19.11 -18.77
N LEU A 425 -11.06 19.52 -18.04
CA LEU A 425 -9.72 18.99 -18.23
C LEU A 425 -9.64 17.51 -17.82
N GLU A 426 -10.27 17.12 -16.71
CA GLU A 426 -10.32 15.72 -16.29
C GLU A 426 -10.97 14.83 -17.35
N ASN A 427 -12.15 15.24 -17.86
CA ASN A 427 -12.83 14.53 -18.95
C ASN A 427 -11.96 14.46 -20.21
N PHE A 428 -11.29 15.56 -20.56
CA PHE A 428 -10.38 15.60 -21.71
C PHE A 428 -9.21 14.62 -21.56
N LEU A 429 -8.63 14.50 -20.36
CA LEU A 429 -7.52 13.57 -20.10
C LEU A 429 -7.95 12.11 -20.09
N GLN A 430 -9.22 11.81 -19.78
CA GLN A 430 -9.76 10.45 -19.95
C GLN A 430 -9.87 10.08 -21.44
N GLU A 431 -10.23 11.03 -22.30
CA GLU A 431 -10.32 10.84 -23.75
C GLU A 431 -8.95 10.84 -24.44
N TYR A 432 -8.02 11.69 -23.97
CA TYR A 432 -6.68 11.91 -24.53
C TYR A 432 -5.60 11.72 -23.45
N PRO A 433 -5.35 10.47 -23.00
CA PRO A 433 -4.42 10.20 -21.90
C PRO A 433 -2.96 10.55 -22.22
N ASP A 434 -2.59 10.72 -23.49
CA ASP A 434 -1.26 11.15 -23.92
C ASP A 434 -1.08 12.69 -23.95
N PHE A 435 -2.13 13.47 -23.63
CA PHE A 435 -2.02 14.92 -23.43
C PHE A 435 -1.39 15.29 -22.09
N THR A 436 -1.26 14.35 -21.17
CA THR A 436 -0.53 14.52 -19.90
C THR A 436 0.71 13.64 -19.86
N PHE A 437 1.79 14.15 -19.26
CA PHE A 437 2.94 13.34 -18.91
C PHE A 437 2.95 13.06 -17.41
N ASN A 438 2.98 11.76 -17.07
CA ASN A 438 3.15 11.29 -15.70
C ASN A 438 2.12 11.87 -14.70
N GLY A 439 0.86 11.96 -15.12
CA GLY A 439 -0.26 12.41 -14.27
C GLY A 439 -0.39 13.92 -14.11
N ALA A 440 0.45 14.72 -14.78
CA ALA A 440 0.38 16.17 -14.68
C ALA A 440 -1.00 16.77 -15.00
N LYS A 441 -1.42 17.75 -14.19
CA LYS A 441 -2.63 18.57 -14.37
C LYS A 441 -2.27 20.05 -14.50
N ALA A 442 -3.29 20.90 -14.62
CA ALA A 442 -3.14 22.34 -14.58
C ALA A 442 -2.85 22.86 -13.15
N VAL A 443 -2.44 24.11 -13.07
CA VAL A 443 -2.17 24.85 -11.82
C VAL A 443 -3.40 25.68 -11.46
N ILE A 444 -4.00 25.45 -10.30
CA ILE A 444 -5.09 26.26 -9.75
C ILE A 444 -4.49 27.44 -8.99
N VAL A 445 -4.83 28.66 -9.41
CA VAL A 445 -4.27 29.90 -8.86
C VAL A 445 -5.25 30.50 -7.85
N LEU A 446 -4.85 30.48 -6.57
CA LEU A 446 -5.70 30.79 -5.42
C LEU A 446 -5.51 32.21 -4.90
N SER A 447 -6.58 32.82 -4.43
CA SER A 447 -6.57 34.05 -3.63
C SER A 447 -7.43 33.86 -2.39
N GLY A 448 -7.04 34.47 -1.27
CA GLY A 448 -7.76 34.35 0.00
C GLY A 448 -8.84 35.40 0.24
N ALA A 449 -8.89 36.49 -0.55
CA ALA A 449 -9.72 37.67 -0.26
C ALA A 449 -11.22 37.36 -0.07
N ASP A 450 -11.78 36.37 -0.75
CA ASP A 450 -13.21 36.03 -0.69
C ASP A 450 -13.43 34.55 -0.32
N GLY A 451 -12.48 33.96 0.41
CA GLY A 451 -12.47 32.52 0.71
C GLY A 451 -11.97 31.68 -0.46
N LEU A 452 -12.15 30.36 -0.36
CA LEU A 452 -11.60 29.39 -1.30
C LEU A 452 -12.73 28.61 -1.97
N PHE A 453 -12.65 28.45 -3.30
CA PHE A 453 -13.60 27.65 -4.08
C PHE A 453 -15.09 27.95 -3.85
N GLY A 454 -15.42 29.19 -3.44
CA GLY A 454 -16.78 29.64 -3.14
C GLY A 454 -17.22 29.47 -1.69
N TYR A 455 -16.33 29.00 -0.82
CA TYR A 455 -16.58 28.81 0.60
C TYR A 455 -15.91 29.91 1.44
N PRO A 456 -16.69 30.70 2.21
CA PRO A 456 -16.14 31.62 3.18
C PRO A 456 -15.52 30.85 4.36
N LEU A 457 -14.33 31.27 4.78
CA LEU A 457 -13.54 30.62 5.85
C LEU A 457 -13.64 31.33 7.19
N ASN A 458 -14.07 32.59 7.18
CA ASN A 458 -14.15 33.43 8.36
C ASN A 458 -15.31 34.44 8.24
N SER A 459 -15.61 35.10 9.35
CA SER A 459 -16.70 36.09 9.40
C SER A 459 -16.50 37.28 8.48
N GLU A 460 -15.26 37.66 8.18
CA GLU A 460 -14.91 38.76 7.27
C GLU A 460 -15.36 38.42 5.84
N HIS A 461 -15.12 37.18 5.41
CA HIS A 461 -15.52 36.68 4.08
C HIS A 461 -17.04 36.65 3.97
N LEU A 462 -17.73 36.13 5.01
CA LEU A 462 -19.19 36.11 5.04
C LEU A 462 -19.80 37.50 4.91
N VAL A 463 -19.26 38.50 5.62
CA VAL A 463 -19.76 39.88 5.54
C VAL A 463 -19.53 40.45 4.14
N ARG A 464 -18.30 40.36 3.61
CA ARG A 464 -17.99 40.86 2.26
C ARG A 464 -18.86 40.24 1.19
N MET A 465 -18.94 38.91 1.14
CA MET A 465 -19.71 38.19 0.13
C MET A 465 -21.20 38.48 0.29
N ARG A 466 -21.71 38.65 1.51
CA ARG A 466 -23.11 39.04 1.74
C ARG A 466 -23.39 40.45 1.20
N ASP A 467 -22.52 41.41 1.46
CA ASP A 467 -22.68 42.78 0.97
C ASP A 467 -22.63 42.82 -0.56
N GLN A 468 -21.68 42.11 -1.17
CA GLN A 468 -21.62 41.92 -2.62
C GLN A 468 -22.92 41.32 -3.16
N ALA A 469 -23.39 40.22 -2.57
CA ALA A 469 -24.60 39.53 -3.00
C ALA A 469 -25.85 40.43 -2.89
N GLN A 470 -25.99 41.17 -1.79
CA GLN A 470 -27.10 42.11 -1.59
C GLN A 470 -27.09 43.24 -2.62
N SER A 471 -25.90 43.75 -2.99
CA SER A 471 -25.77 44.86 -3.96
C SER A 471 -26.27 44.51 -5.37
N ILE A 472 -26.35 43.22 -5.70
CA ILE A 472 -26.79 42.70 -7.01
C ILE A 472 -28.05 41.82 -6.92
N GLY A 473 -28.73 41.81 -5.77
CA GLY A 473 -30.00 41.08 -5.61
C GLY A 473 -29.89 39.56 -5.45
N LEU A 474 -28.70 39.02 -5.14
CA LEU A 474 -28.46 37.59 -4.90
C LEU A 474 -28.43 37.24 -3.40
N SER A 475 -29.35 37.75 -2.59
CA SER A 475 -29.31 37.61 -1.13
C SER A 475 -29.31 36.15 -0.61
N PHE A 476 -29.65 35.18 -1.45
CA PHE A 476 -29.63 33.75 -1.16
C PHE A 476 -28.26 33.08 -1.38
N TYR A 477 -27.28 33.77 -1.96
CA TYR A 477 -26.00 33.19 -2.39
C TYR A 477 -25.30 32.36 -1.32
N LEU A 478 -25.32 32.83 -0.07
CA LEU A 478 -24.65 32.18 1.06
C LEU A 478 -25.51 31.16 1.83
N ASN A 479 -26.75 30.87 1.40
CA ASN A 479 -27.66 30.02 2.17
C ASN A 479 -27.10 28.62 2.43
N SER A 480 -26.33 28.07 1.46
CA SER A 480 -25.70 26.75 1.51
C SER A 480 -24.32 26.73 2.16
N VAL A 481 -23.70 27.90 2.38
CA VAL A 481 -22.29 28.02 2.81
C VAL A 481 -22.10 29.01 3.98
N ASN A 482 -23.11 29.16 4.83
CA ASN A 482 -23.06 30.07 5.98
C ASN A 482 -22.43 29.46 7.26
N ASP A 483 -22.20 28.14 7.27
CA ASP A 483 -21.53 27.42 8.34
C ASP A 483 -20.03 27.28 8.04
N LEU A 484 -19.21 28.02 8.79
CA LEU A 484 -17.77 28.10 8.55
C LEU A 484 -17.04 26.77 8.82
N GLU A 485 -17.51 25.94 9.76
CA GLU A 485 -16.83 24.68 10.06
C GLU A 485 -17.16 23.64 8.98
N ALA A 486 -18.44 23.56 8.58
CA ALA A 486 -18.84 22.70 7.47
C ALA A 486 -18.14 23.09 6.16
N ASN A 487 -17.93 24.39 5.93
CA ASN A 487 -17.14 24.90 4.81
C ASN A 487 -15.68 24.40 4.84
N ARG A 488 -15.05 24.39 6.02
CA ARG A 488 -13.67 23.88 6.18
C ARG A 488 -13.62 22.37 5.94
N ASP A 489 -14.55 21.61 6.51
CA ASP A 489 -14.66 20.16 6.26
C ASP A 489 -14.76 19.86 4.76
N LYS A 490 -15.67 20.56 4.06
CA LYS A 490 -15.86 20.40 2.62
C LYS A 490 -14.62 20.77 1.81
N LEU A 491 -13.95 21.87 2.17
CA LEU A 491 -12.70 22.24 1.52
C LEU A 491 -11.60 21.21 1.72
N ARG A 492 -11.45 20.61 2.91
CA ARG A 492 -10.48 19.53 3.14
C ARG A 492 -10.73 18.35 2.20
N GLU A 493 -12.00 17.98 1.96
CA GLU A 493 -12.35 16.94 0.99
C GLU A 493 -11.99 17.33 -0.46
N ILE A 494 -12.31 18.56 -0.88
CA ILE A 494 -12.02 19.06 -2.24
C ILE A 494 -10.50 19.11 -2.48
N PHE A 495 -9.74 19.68 -1.54
CA PHE A 495 -8.28 19.76 -1.65
C PHE A 495 -7.65 18.36 -1.68
N ALA A 496 -8.09 17.43 -0.83
CA ALA A 496 -7.60 16.05 -0.84
C ALA A 496 -7.88 15.35 -2.18
N SER A 497 -9.07 15.54 -2.77
CA SER A 497 -9.40 14.98 -4.08
C SER A 497 -8.49 15.55 -5.18
N LEU A 498 -8.29 16.86 -5.21
CA LEU A 498 -7.44 17.54 -6.18
C LEU A 498 -5.96 17.13 -6.04
N GLU A 499 -5.42 17.09 -4.81
CA GLU A 499 -4.04 16.64 -4.54
C GLU A 499 -3.83 15.19 -4.97
N ASN A 500 -4.78 14.30 -4.65
CA ASN A 500 -4.69 12.91 -5.07
C ASN A 500 -4.65 12.82 -6.61
N LYS A 501 -5.45 13.62 -7.31
CA LYS A 501 -5.49 13.70 -8.78
C LYS A 501 -4.33 14.51 -9.40
N GLN A 502 -3.31 14.88 -8.62
CA GLN A 502 -2.10 15.59 -9.06
C GLN A 502 -2.33 17.05 -9.52
N TRP A 503 -3.43 17.67 -9.10
CA TRP A 503 -3.60 19.12 -9.26
C TRP A 503 -2.56 19.88 -8.46
N VAL A 504 -2.09 20.99 -9.04
CA VAL A 504 -1.08 21.85 -8.46
C VAL A 504 -1.71 23.16 -8.02
N PHE A 505 -1.28 23.72 -6.90
CA PHE A 505 -1.78 24.99 -6.39
C PHE A 505 -0.72 26.08 -6.43
N ALA A 506 -1.14 27.29 -6.77
CA ALA A 506 -0.31 28.49 -6.73
C ALA A 506 -0.98 29.59 -5.89
N SER A 507 -0.16 30.43 -5.26
CA SER A 507 -0.63 31.67 -4.64
C SER A 507 -0.76 32.76 -5.69
N GLN A 508 -1.88 33.48 -5.69
CA GLN A 508 -2.07 34.76 -6.38
C GLN A 508 -2.06 35.94 -5.41
N SER A 509 -1.43 35.77 -4.24
CA SER A 509 -1.53 36.66 -3.07
C SER A 509 -2.89 36.58 -2.36
N TYR A 510 -2.96 36.99 -1.09
CA TYR A 510 -4.21 37.01 -0.33
C TYR A 510 -5.19 38.03 -0.93
N ASN A 511 -4.80 39.31 -1.03
CA ASN A 511 -5.64 40.41 -1.51
C ASN A 511 -5.51 40.70 -3.02
N ARG A 512 -4.91 39.80 -3.81
CA ARG A 512 -4.63 40.00 -5.24
C ARG A 512 -3.82 41.28 -5.50
N ILE A 513 -2.80 41.53 -4.69
CA ILE A 513 -1.98 42.73 -4.78
C ILE A 513 -1.11 42.73 -6.04
N SER A 514 -0.97 43.89 -6.67
CA SER A 514 0.05 44.12 -7.71
C SER A 514 1.40 44.29 -7.04
N VAL A 515 2.15 43.21 -6.87
CA VAL A 515 3.38 43.17 -6.05
C VAL A 515 4.35 44.34 -6.32
N PRO A 516 4.60 44.79 -7.56
CA PRO A 516 5.49 45.94 -7.82
C PRO A 516 5.07 47.24 -7.14
N ASP A 517 3.77 47.41 -6.85
CA ASP A 517 3.19 48.63 -6.29
C ASP A 517 3.16 48.63 -4.76
N HIS A 518 3.66 47.56 -4.13
CA HIS A 518 3.60 47.35 -2.68
C HIS A 518 4.98 47.33 -2.02
N SER A 519 5.04 47.73 -0.74
CA SER A 519 6.26 47.61 0.06
C SER A 519 6.53 46.15 0.45
N LEU A 520 7.78 45.84 0.81
CA LEU A 520 8.14 44.53 1.37
C LEU A 520 7.27 44.15 2.58
N SER A 521 6.97 45.11 3.47
CA SER A 521 6.12 44.86 4.64
C SER A 521 4.68 44.51 4.25
N SER A 522 4.13 45.17 3.22
CA SER A 522 2.79 44.87 2.71
C SER A 522 2.75 43.52 2.01
N LEU A 523 3.77 43.19 1.22
CA LEU A 523 3.91 41.88 0.59
C LEU A 523 4.07 40.76 1.64
N SER A 524 4.82 41.03 2.72
CA SER A 524 5.06 40.06 3.78
C SER A 524 3.77 39.70 4.50
N TRP A 525 3.03 40.72 4.92
CA TRP A 525 1.74 40.53 5.57
C TRP A 525 0.76 39.76 4.68
N ASP A 526 0.67 40.11 3.40
CA ASP A 526 -0.23 39.45 2.46
C ASP A 526 0.16 37.98 2.23
N THR A 527 1.47 37.72 2.10
CA THR A 527 2.01 36.36 1.90
C THR A 527 1.78 35.49 3.13
N GLU A 528 2.09 35.99 4.32
CA GLU A 528 1.87 35.30 5.59
C GLU A 528 0.38 34.99 5.77
N ARG A 529 -0.50 35.95 5.50
CA ARG A 529 -1.95 35.76 5.59
C ARG A 529 -2.46 34.68 4.65
N MET A 530 -1.97 34.65 3.41
CA MET A 530 -2.31 33.59 2.45
C MET A 530 -1.84 32.21 2.95
N GLN A 531 -0.61 32.12 3.48
CA GLN A 531 -0.05 30.87 4.00
C GLN A 531 -0.80 30.37 5.24
N GLU A 532 -1.19 31.26 6.14
CA GLU A 532 -2.02 30.93 7.31
C GLU A 532 -3.39 30.37 6.89
N GLU A 533 -4.05 31.01 5.91
CA GLU A 533 -5.38 30.61 5.49
C GLU A 533 -5.40 29.26 4.76
N ILE A 534 -4.38 29.01 3.95
CA ILE A 534 -4.30 27.80 3.12
C ILE A 534 -3.68 26.60 3.84
N GLY A 535 -2.91 26.85 4.91
CA GLY A 535 -2.10 25.83 5.61
C GLY A 535 -2.91 24.72 6.29
N GLU A 536 -4.22 24.90 6.46
CA GLU A 536 -5.12 23.84 6.92
C GLU A 536 -5.44 22.81 5.83
N PHE A 537 -5.36 23.19 4.56
CA PHE A 537 -5.82 22.37 3.44
C PHE A 537 -4.69 21.74 2.63
N ILE A 538 -3.57 22.45 2.50
CA ILE A 538 -2.38 21.98 1.79
C ILE A 538 -1.12 22.34 2.56
N SER A 539 -0.11 21.47 2.50
CA SER A 539 1.10 21.62 3.32
C SER A 539 1.97 22.80 2.89
N LYS A 540 2.05 23.10 1.58
CA LYS A 540 2.92 24.17 1.06
C LYS A 540 2.50 24.62 -0.34
N LEU A 541 2.47 25.93 -0.55
CA LEU A 541 2.44 26.54 -1.88
C LEU A 541 3.87 26.80 -2.37
N ARG A 542 4.24 26.19 -3.49
CA ARG A 542 5.59 26.36 -4.11
C ARG A 542 5.59 27.32 -5.30
N ILE A 543 4.42 27.68 -5.80
CA ILE A 543 4.24 28.52 -6.98
C ILE A 543 3.60 29.85 -6.58
N TYR A 544 4.16 30.95 -7.06
CA TYR A 544 3.57 32.28 -6.96
C TYR A 544 3.22 32.80 -8.36
N ALA A 545 1.93 33.03 -8.61
CA ALA A 545 1.43 33.62 -9.86
C ALA A 545 1.09 35.10 -9.61
N PHE A 546 1.81 36.02 -10.24
CA PHE A 546 1.61 37.45 -10.04
C PHE A 546 0.22 37.89 -10.54
N ALA A 547 -0.55 38.54 -9.66
CA ALA A 547 -1.81 39.16 -10.03
C ALA A 547 -1.58 40.20 -11.14
N PHE A 548 -2.54 40.26 -12.09
CA PHE A 548 -2.50 41.16 -13.25
C PHE A 548 -1.30 40.98 -14.20
N GLY A 549 -0.48 39.95 -13.99
CA GLY A 549 0.73 39.70 -14.78
C GLY A 549 1.92 40.61 -14.43
N ASN A 550 1.77 41.53 -13.48
CA ASN A 550 2.78 42.51 -13.09
C ASN A 550 3.87 41.87 -12.23
N HIS A 551 4.92 41.34 -12.85
CA HIS A 551 6.01 40.68 -12.12
C HIS A 551 7.06 41.67 -11.59
N VAL A 552 7.79 41.24 -10.55
CA VAL A 552 8.79 42.06 -9.83
C VAL A 552 10.23 41.73 -10.18
N GLU A 553 10.52 41.27 -11.40
CA GLU A 553 11.91 40.94 -11.80
C GLU A 553 12.85 42.15 -11.63
N ALA A 554 12.35 43.35 -11.90
CA ALA A 554 13.11 44.59 -11.70
C ALA A 554 13.33 44.97 -10.22
N ASN A 555 12.72 44.25 -9.28
CA ASN A 555 12.86 44.45 -7.84
C ASN A 555 13.39 43.18 -7.14
N PRO A 556 14.73 43.02 -7.06
CA PRO A 556 15.36 41.84 -6.47
C PRO A 556 14.97 41.57 -5.02
N LEU A 557 14.65 42.62 -4.25
CA LEU A 557 14.27 42.49 -2.83
C LEU A 557 12.94 41.74 -2.68
N LEU A 558 11.92 42.13 -3.45
CA LEU A 558 10.60 41.49 -3.41
C LEU A 558 10.64 40.06 -3.97
N SER A 559 11.38 39.85 -5.05
CA SER A 559 11.57 38.53 -5.65
C SER A 559 12.28 37.56 -4.69
N ALA A 560 13.32 38.04 -3.99
CA ALA A 560 14.06 37.25 -3.00
C ALA A 560 13.21 36.94 -1.77
N TYR A 561 12.35 37.87 -1.34
CA TYR A 561 11.39 37.61 -0.27
C TYR A 561 10.47 36.45 -0.63
N LEU A 562 9.83 36.47 -1.81
CA LEU A 562 8.96 35.38 -2.26
C LEU A 562 9.70 34.02 -2.33
N ALA A 563 10.93 34.01 -2.84
CA ALA A 563 11.76 32.80 -2.87
C ALA A 563 12.04 32.27 -1.45
N ASN A 564 12.42 33.14 -0.52
CA ASN A 564 12.66 32.78 0.89
C ASN A 564 11.39 32.32 1.61
N SER A 565 10.22 32.79 1.19
CA SER A 565 8.91 32.34 1.69
C SER A 565 8.48 30.98 1.10
N GLY A 566 9.32 30.35 0.26
CA GLY A 566 9.12 29.00 -0.26
C GLY A 566 8.58 28.92 -1.70
N PHE A 567 8.38 30.06 -2.37
CA PHE A 567 7.93 30.10 -3.76
C PHE A 567 9.09 29.89 -4.74
N ALA A 568 9.41 28.62 -4.99
CA ALA A 568 10.49 28.20 -5.88
C ALA A 568 10.19 28.45 -7.36
N LEU A 569 8.91 28.48 -7.75
CA LEU A 569 8.48 28.88 -9.09
C LEU A 569 7.67 30.17 -9.00
N GLN A 570 8.04 31.16 -9.81
CA GLN A 570 7.33 32.44 -9.90
C GLN A 570 6.86 32.64 -11.35
N SER A 571 5.66 33.19 -11.54
CA SER A 571 5.10 33.33 -12.88
C SER A 571 4.32 34.62 -13.05
N GLY A 572 4.66 35.41 -14.08
CA GLY A 572 3.96 36.63 -14.49
C GLY A 572 3.20 36.46 -15.79
N SER A 573 2.72 37.55 -16.39
CA SER A 573 2.08 37.51 -17.72
C SER A 573 2.42 38.80 -18.46
N GLY A 574 3.65 38.91 -18.93
CA GLY A 574 4.21 40.15 -19.48
C GLY A 574 4.47 40.14 -20.98
N THR A 575 4.60 38.98 -21.61
CA THR A 575 5.12 38.88 -22.99
C THR A 575 4.35 37.90 -23.88
N PRO A 576 4.43 38.06 -25.22
CA PRO A 576 3.80 37.17 -26.18
C PRO A 576 4.63 35.91 -26.53
N TYR A 577 5.66 35.58 -25.74
CA TYR A 577 6.53 34.43 -25.98
C TYR A 577 7.00 33.80 -24.66
N ALA A 578 7.20 32.49 -24.65
CA ALA A 578 7.77 31.81 -23.49
C ALA A 578 9.22 32.23 -23.23
N TYR A 579 9.54 32.51 -21.96
CA TYR A 579 10.91 32.61 -21.49
C TYR A 579 11.03 32.12 -20.05
N THR A 580 12.24 31.70 -19.70
CA THR A 580 12.56 31.18 -18.37
C THR A 580 13.79 31.89 -17.85
N ILE A 581 13.75 32.31 -16.58
CA ILE A 581 14.87 32.94 -15.90
C ILE A 581 15.15 32.15 -14.63
N GLN A 582 16.40 31.73 -14.45
CA GLN A 582 16.85 31.18 -13.19
C GLN A 582 17.57 32.24 -12.37
N LYS A 583 17.20 32.37 -11.10
CA LYS A 583 17.85 33.22 -10.10
C LYS A 583 18.18 32.38 -8.87
N GLN A 584 18.86 32.98 -7.90
CA GLN A 584 19.15 32.29 -6.64
C GLN A 584 17.84 32.01 -5.88
N GLY A 585 17.53 30.74 -5.66
CA GLY A 585 16.37 30.31 -4.87
C GLY A 585 15.05 30.25 -5.62
N TYR A 586 14.99 30.61 -6.91
CA TYR A 586 13.76 30.46 -7.71
C TYR A 586 14.00 30.42 -9.22
N VAL A 587 13.03 29.86 -9.93
CA VAL A 587 12.86 29.96 -11.38
C VAL A 587 11.64 30.83 -11.67
N TYR A 588 11.75 31.67 -12.69
CA TYR A 588 10.66 32.46 -13.23
C TYR A 588 10.27 31.93 -14.61
N ILE A 589 8.96 31.77 -14.85
CA ILE A 589 8.39 31.44 -16.17
C ILE A 589 7.27 32.43 -16.48
N ASP A 590 7.34 33.09 -17.62
CA ASP A 590 6.24 33.92 -18.11
C ASP A 590 5.16 33.07 -18.76
N ARG A 591 3.90 33.50 -18.64
CA ARG A 591 2.75 32.82 -19.24
C ARG A 591 1.91 33.77 -20.08
N GLN A 592 1.33 33.26 -21.15
CA GLN A 592 0.47 34.02 -22.02
C GLN A 592 -0.99 33.87 -21.61
N GLN A 593 -1.63 34.98 -21.25
CA GLN A 593 -3.05 34.97 -20.92
C GLN A 593 -3.91 34.72 -22.16
N ILE A 594 -4.79 33.72 -22.08
CA ILE A 594 -5.82 33.38 -23.06
C ILE A 594 -7.14 33.99 -22.63
N THR A 595 -7.71 34.83 -23.49
CA THR A 595 -9.04 35.43 -23.30
C THR A 595 -9.86 35.25 -24.57
N ALA A 596 -11.19 35.38 -24.46
CA ALA A 596 -12.05 35.35 -25.63
C ALA A 596 -11.66 36.43 -26.66
N ASP A 597 -11.36 37.64 -26.18
CA ASP A 597 -10.93 38.73 -27.05
C ASP A 597 -9.64 38.43 -27.82
N LYS A 598 -8.62 37.90 -27.15
CA LYS A 598 -7.37 37.53 -27.82
C LYS A 598 -7.57 36.41 -28.84
N LEU A 599 -8.49 35.48 -28.57
CA LEU A 599 -8.82 34.38 -29.47
C LEU A 599 -9.70 34.78 -30.66
N ARG A 600 -10.34 35.96 -30.66
CA ARG A 600 -10.98 36.51 -31.86
C ARG A 600 -9.95 36.85 -32.94
N ASN A 601 -8.73 37.20 -32.55
CA ASN A 601 -7.61 37.41 -33.47
C ASN A 601 -6.30 36.77 -32.93
N PRO A 602 -6.18 35.43 -33.01
CA PRO A 602 -5.04 34.72 -32.45
C PRO A 602 -3.70 35.13 -33.06
N GLN A 603 -3.69 35.50 -34.34
CA GLN A 603 -2.46 35.94 -35.02
C GLN A 603 -1.95 37.28 -34.46
N ALA A 604 -2.83 38.28 -34.33
CA ALA A 604 -2.44 39.57 -33.77
C ALA A 604 -2.02 39.47 -32.29
N ASN A 605 -2.54 38.49 -31.57
CA ASN A 605 -2.25 38.28 -30.15
C ASN A 605 -1.15 37.24 -29.88
N SER A 606 -0.41 36.81 -30.91
CA SER A 606 0.68 35.82 -30.81
C SER A 606 0.25 34.48 -30.19
N LEU A 607 -1.00 34.05 -30.45
CA LEU A 607 -1.56 32.77 -29.98
C LEU A 607 -1.54 31.68 -31.06
N SER A 608 -0.96 31.96 -32.23
CA SER A 608 -0.97 31.05 -33.37
C SER A 608 -0.36 29.68 -33.07
N ASN A 609 0.66 29.62 -32.21
CA ASN A 609 1.31 28.36 -31.83
C ASN A 609 0.38 27.43 -31.02
N PHE A 610 -0.62 27.98 -30.32
CA PHE A 610 -1.54 27.21 -29.48
C PHE A 610 -2.78 26.75 -30.22
N VAL A 611 -3.29 27.57 -31.15
CA VAL A 611 -4.58 27.30 -31.82
C VAL A 611 -4.47 27.00 -33.31
N ASN A 612 -3.33 27.29 -33.96
CA ASN A 612 -3.03 27.00 -35.37
C ASN A 612 -4.19 27.31 -36.35
N GLY A 613 -4.87 28.44 -36.15
CA GLY A 613 -5.99 28.87 -37.00
C GLY A 613 -7.35 28.21 -36.69
N LYS A 614 -7.41 27.29 -35.73
CA LYS A 614 -8.67 26.72 -35.22
C LYS A 614 -9.51 27.84 -34.61
N GLN A 615 -10.76 27.94 -35.05
CA GLN A 615 -11.71 28.90 -34.49
C GLN A 615 -12.16 28.40 -33.11
N ILE A 616 -11.74 29.09 -32.06
CA ILE A 616 -12.11 28.75 -30.69
C ILE A 616 -13.42 29.42 -30.30
N ILE A 617 -13.57 30.72 -30.58
CA ILE A 617 -14.77 31.48 -30.21
C ILE A 617 -15.94 31.12 -31.12
N THR A 618 -16.92 30.43 -30.55
CA THR A 618 -17.96 29.71 -31.31
C THR A 618 -19.35 29.76 -30.68
N ASP A 619 -19.49 30.20 -29.42
CA ASP A 619 -20.80 30.26 -28.76
C ASP A 619 -21.71 31.30 -29.45
N ASN A 620 -22.88 30.84 -29.91
CA ASN A 620 -23.84 31.66 -30.63
C ASN A 620 -24.62 32.65 -29.74
N LYS A 621 -24.52 32.50 -28.41
CA LYS A 621 -25.10 33.43 -27.43
C LYS A 621 -24.20 34.64 -27.16
N ARG A 622 -22.93 34.59 -27.56
CA ARG A 622 -22.00 35.72 -27.38
C ARG A 622 -22.45 36.94 -28.18
N PRO A 623 -22.42 38.14 -27.58
CA PRO A 623 -22.57 39.38 -28.34
C PRO A 623 -21.35 39.60 -29.25
N TYR A 624 -21.62 40.08 -30.46
CA TYR A 624 -20.63 40.33 -31.52
C TYR A 624 -19.73 41.53 -31.24
#